data_AF-A0A9E5F383-F1
#
_entry.id   AF-A0A9E5F383-F1
#
_cell.length_a   1.000
_cell.length_b   1.000
_cell.length_c   1.000
_cell.angle_alpha   90.00
_cell.angle_beta   90.00
_cell.angle_gamma   90.00
#
_symmetry.space_group_name_H-M   'P 1'
#
loop_
_entity.id
_entity.type
_entity.pdbx_description
1 polymer ?
#
loop_
_entity_poly.entity_id
_entity_poly.type
_entity_poly.pdbx_seq_one_letter_code
_entity_poly.pdbx_strand_id
1 'polypeptide(L)'
;MKFKFRLEKAAQFFSRRETAKKLELAALTEKMLGLKKELEVFEDENRSVFSKNSQFQTVAAPWIRVLMERVDSNLLSIKQIQTEIEHLLGLMDMKKQELSAISKRKKALEKVKEKKFAEFKLKQSRSEQKRLDENYQILELIKE
;
A
#
# COMPACT_ATOMS: atom_id res chain seq x y z
N MET A 1 -13.62 -28.88 12.55
CA MET A 1 -13.43 -27.52 13.11
C MET A 1 -13.91 -26.43 12.13
N LYS A 2 -15.20 -26.09 12.11
CA LYS A 2 -15.74 -25.08 11.18
C LYS A 2 -15.20 -23.65 11.45
N PHE A 3 -14.87 -23.30 12.70
CA PHE A 3 -14.38 -21.96 13.07
C PHE A 3 -12.93 -21.69 12.64
N LYS A 4 -12.03 -22.71 12.73
CA LYS A 4 -10.63 -22.61 12.28
C LYS A 4 -10.57 -22.22 10.81
N PHE A 5 -11.32 -22.92 9.96
CA PHE A 5 -11.39 -22.66 8.53
C PHE A 5 -11.93 -21.26 8.19
N ARG A 6 -12.96 -20.79 8.91
CA ARG A 6 -13.55 -19.45 8.70
C ARG A 6 -12.58 -18.32 9.06
N LEU A 7 -11.88 -18.42 10.19
CA LEU A 7 -10.89 -17.42 10.62
C LEU A 7 -9.64 -17.44 9.72
N GLU A 8 -9.21 -18.62 9.28
CA GLU A 8 -8.11 -18.78 8.32
C GLU A 8 -8.44 -18.11 6.98
N LYS A 9 -9.63 -18.38 6.44
CA LYS A 9 -10.09 -17.77 5.17
C LYS A 9 -10.19 -16.25 5.27
N ALA A 10 -10.71 -15.73 6.40
CA ALA A 10 -10.77 -14.29 6.63
C ALA A 10 -9.37 -13.67 6.76
N ALA A 11 -8.43 -14.33 7.43
CA ALA A 11 -7.06 -13.84 7.57
C ALA A 11 -6.34 -13.78 6.22
N GLN A 12 -6.50 -14.82 5.40
CA GLN A 12 -5.99 -14.84 4.03
C GLN A 12 -6.59 -13.72 3.17
N PHE A 13 -7.89 -13.46 3.29
CA PHE A 13 -8.54 -12.36 2.59
C PHE A 13 -7.91 -11.01 2.94
N PHE A 14 -7.75 -10.70 4.23
CA PHE A 14 -7.12 -9.44 4.65
C PHE A 14 -5.65 -9.36 4.24
N SER A 15 -4.90 -10.47 4.29
CA SER A 15 -3.52 -10.51 3.83
C SER A 15 -3.42 -10.20 2.33
N ARG A 16 -4.24 -10.84 1.49
CA ARG A 16 -4.28 -10.56 0.04
C ARG A 16 -4.68 -9.12 -0.25
N ARG A 17 -5.68 -8.60 0.46
CA ARG A 17 -6.14 -7.22 0.30
C ARG A 17 -5.08 -6.20 0.72
N GLU A 18 -4.33 -6.47 1.79
CA GLU A 18 -3.20 -5.66 2.23
C GLU A 18 -2.09 -5.64 1.17
N THR A 19 -1.72 -6.81 0.63
CA THR A 19 -0.72 -6.91 -0.44
C THR A 19 -1.16 -6.16 -1.70
N ALA A 20 -2.40 -6.34 -2.14
CA ALA A 20 -2.94 -5.63 -3.29
C ALA A 20 -2.87 -4.10 -3.10
N LYS A 21 -3.19 -3.60 -1.90
CA LYS A 21 -3.10 -2.16 -1.60
C LYS A 21 -1.67 -1.64 -1.56
N LYS A 22 -0.71 -2.45 -1.10
CA LYS A 22 0.71 -2.11 -1.17
C LYS A 22 1.20 -2.02 -2.62
N LEU A 23 0.73 -2.92 -3.49
CA LEU A 23 1.04 -2.87 -4.93
C LEU A 23 0.42 -1.65 -5.61
N GLU A 24 -0.83 -1.30 -5.29
CA GLU A 24 -1.45 -0.05 -5.77
C GLU A 24 -0.61 1.18 -5.39
N LEU A 25 -0.14 1.26 -4.14
CA LEU A 25 0.73 2.35 -3.68
C LEU A 25 2.09 2.36 -4.40
N ALA A 26 2.68 1.20 -4.64
CA ALA A 26 3.93 1.09 -5.37
C ALA A 26 3.78 1.61 -6.82
N ALA A 27 2.71 1.22 -7.51
CA ALA A 27 2.41 1.70 -8.86
C ALA A 27 2.19 3.22 -8.91
N LEU A 28 1.48 3.80 -7.93
CA LEU A 28 1.32 5.25 -7.82
C LEU A 28 2.66 5.96 -7.57
N THR A 29 3.53 5.35 -6.77
CA THR A 29 4.87 5.89 -6.48
C THR A 29 5.74 5.89 -7.73
N GLU A 30 5.70 4.80 -8.51
CA GLU A 30 6.41 4.68 -9.78
C GLU A 30 5.92 5.73 -10.80
N LYS A 31 4.60 5.87 -10.96
CA LYS A 31 4.01 6.89 -11.83
C LYS A 31 4.45 8.30 -11.42
N MET A 32 4.40 8.61 -10.12
CA MET A 32 4.86 9.91 -9.60
C MET A 32 6.35 10.15 -9.89
N LEU A 33 7.18 9.10 -9.80
CA LEU A 33 8.61 9.20 -10.11
C LEU A 33 8.86 9.44 -11.60
N GLY A 34 8.05 8.84 -12.48
CA GLY A 34 8.05 9.13 -13.92
C GLY A 34 7.71 10.59 -14.21
N LEU A 35 6.62 11.09 -13.65
CA LEU A 35 6.19 12.49 -13.83
C LEU A 35 7.23 13.50 -13.32
N LYS A 36 7.90 13.21 -12.20
CA LYS A 36 8.99 14.07 -11.69
C LYS A 36 10.17 14.15 -12.66
N LYS A 37 10.51 13.03 -13.32
CA LYS A 37 11.56 13.02 -14.35
C LYS A 37 11.14 13.82 -15.58
N GLU A 38 9.89 13.69 -16.03
CA GLU A 38 9.37 14.50 -17.14
C GLU A 38 9.40 15.99 -16.83
N LEU A 39 9.05 16.36 -15.58
CA LEU A 39 9.14 17.74 -15.11
C LEU A 39 10.57 18.27 -15.14
N GLU A 40 11.54 17.48 -14.66
CA GLU A 40 12.97 17.83 -14.71
C GLU A 40 13.46 18.03 -16.15
N VAL A 41 13.04 17.17 -17.09
CA VAL A 41 13.36 17.33 -18.52
C VAL A 41 12.83 18.65 -19.07
N PHE A 42 11.56 19.01 -18.81
CA PHE A 42 11.01 20.29 -19.30
C PHE A 42 11.69 21.51 -18.66
N GLU A 43 12.03 21.42 -17.37
CA GLU A 43 12.77 22.49 -16.68
C GLU A 43 14.18 22.66 -17.24
N ASP A 44 14.89 21.56 -17.50
CA ASP A 44 16.23 21.57 -18.08
C ASP A 44 16.22 22.04 -19.53
N GLU A 45 15.22 21.66 -20.32
CA GLU A 45 15.04 22.17 -21.68
C GLU A 45 14.87 23.69 -21.67
N ASN A 46 14.00 24.22 -20.79
CA ASN A 46 13.79 25.65 -20.66
C ASN A 46 15.07 26.37 -20.21
N ARG A 47 15.79 25.84 -19.20
CA ARG A 47 17.08 26.38 -18.77
C ARG A 47 18.11 26.36 -19.89
N SER A 48 18.15 25.29 -20.69
CA SER A 48 19.06 25.18 -21.84
C SER A 48 18.73 26.21 -22.92
N VAL A 49 17.44 26.44 -23.20
CA VAL A 49 16.99 27.48 -24.12
C VAL A 49 17.47 28.86 -23.65
N PHE A 50 17.28 29.21 -22.38
CA PHE A 50 17.76 30.49 -21.86
C PHE A 50 19.29 30.62 -21.84
N SER A 51 20.00 29.58 -21.40
CA SER A 51 21.46 29.60 -21.29
C SER A 51 22.19 29.64 -22.64
N LYS A 52 21.67 28.94 -23.66
CA LYS A 52 22.29 28.95 -25.00
C LYS A 52 22.02 30.25 -25.73
N ASN A 53 20.85 30.85 -25.53
CA ASN A 53 20.47 32.06 -26.25
C ASN A 53 20.95 33.36 -25.59
N SER A 54 21.30 33.35 -24.30
CA SER A 54 21.89 34.50 -23.61
C SER A 54 23.32 34.85 -24.07
N GLN A 55 23.98 33.94 -24.80
CA GLN A 55 25.35 34.12 -25.30
C GLN A 55 25.43 34.77 -26.70
N PHE A 56 24.32 34.85 -27.43
CA PHE A 56 24.29 35.43 -28.78
C PHE A 56 23.98 36.93 -28.72
N GLN A 57 24.86 37.77 -29.25
CA GLN A 57 24.66 39.23 -29.32
C GLN A 57 23.54 39.65 -30.29
N THR A 58 23.22 38.82 -31.28
CA THR A 58 22.13 39.06 -32.22
C THR A 58 21.43 37.74 -32.55
N VAL A 59 20.12 37.68 -32.28
CA VAL A 59 19.25 36.56 -32.64
C VAL A 59 18.16 37.11 -33.55
N ALA A 60 17.91 36.45 -34.68
CA ALA A 60 16.86 36.87 -35.60
C ALA A 60 15.48 36.81 -34.92
N ALA A 61 14.65 37.84 -35.10
CA ALA A 61 13.33 37.94 -34.46
C ALA A 61 12.41 36.71 -34.69
N PRO A 62 12.38 36.06 -35.87
CA PRO A 62 11.63 34.82 -36.06
C PRO A 62 12.11 33.68 -35.14
N TRP A 63 13.41 33.60 -34.88
CA TRP A 63 13.99 32.57 -34.01
C TRP A 63 13.65 32.81 -32.54
N ILE A 64 13.63 34.07 -32.10
CA ILE A 64 13.17 34.45 -30.75
C ILE A 64 11.73 33.99 -30.54
N ARG A 65 10.84 34.21 -31.53
CA ARG A 65 9.44 33.78 -31.43
C ARG A 65 9.31 32.26 -31.25
N VAL A 66 10.02 31.48 -32.05
CA VAL A 66 10.01 30.00 -31.96
C VAL A 66 10.49 29.53 -30.58
N LEU A 67 11.52 30.16 -30.02
CA LEU A 67 12.01 29.83 -28.68
C LEU A 67 11.00 30.16 -27.58
N MET A 68 10.33 31.31 -27.68
CA MET A 68 9.27 31.69 -26.75
C MET A 68 8.08 30.72 -26.81
N GLU A 69 7.61 30.38 -28.02
CA GLU A 69 6.53 29.41 -28.21
C GLU A 69 6.88 28.04 -27.59
N ARG A 70 8.14 27.60 -27.73
CA ARG A 70 8.61 26.36 -27.11
C ARG A 70 8.61 26.44 -25.58
N VAL A 71 9.11 27.53 -25.01
CA VAL A 71 9.12 27.74 -23.55
C VAL A 71 7.69 27.80 -23.01
N ASP A 72 6.78 28.52 -23.67
CA ASP A 72 5.38 28.61 -23.28
C ASP A 72 4.69 27.24 -23.31
N SER A 73 4.93 26.45 -24.37
CA SER A 73 4.44 25.08 -24.46
C SER A 73 4.97 24.21 -23.31
N ASN A 74 6.27 24.30 -23.01
CA ASN A 74 6.87 23.55 -21.90
C ASN A 74 6.29 23.98 -20.55
N LEU A 75 6.03 25.28 -20.34
CA LEU A 75 5.41 25.79 -19.11
C LEU A 75 3.96 25.28 -18.94
N LEU A 76 3.20 25.14 -20.02
CA LEU A 76 1.88 24.50 -19.98
C LEU A 76 1.98 23.03 -19.57
N SER A 77 2.91 22.28 -20.17
CA SER A 77 3.17 20.88 -19.80
C SER A 77 3.59 20.74 -18.34
N ILE A 78 4.48 21.60 -17.84
CA ILE A 78 4.90 21.62 -16.42
C ILE A 78 3.70 21.82 -15.50
N LYS A 79 2.82 22.79 -15.78
CA LYS A 79 1.61 23.03 -14.97
C LYS A 79 0.67 21.82 -14.94
N GLN A 80 0.50 21.16 -16.08
CA GLN A 80 -0.31 19.94 -16.17
C GLN A 80 0.31 18.80 -15.33
N ILE A 81 1.61 18.59 -15.45
CA ILE A 81 2.34 17.57 -14.67
C ILE A 81 2.26 17.86 -13.17
N GLN A 82 2.42 19.12 -12.75
CA GLN A 82 2.29 19.53 -11.35
C GLN A 82 0.90 19.23 -10.79
N THR A 83 -0.15 19.52 -11.56
CA THR A 83 -1.55 19.21 -11.18
C THR A 83 -1.76 17.71 -11.05
N GLU A 84 -1.21 16.91 -11.96
CA GLU A 84 -1.29 15.44 -11.89
C GLU A 84 -0.52 14.90 -10.67
N ILE A 85 0.64 15.47 -10.34
CA ILE A 85 1.40 15.10 -9.13
C ILE A 85 0.58 15.39 -7.87
N GLU A 86 -0.05 16.55 -7.76
CA GLU A 86 -0.92 16.89 -6.62
C GLU A 86 -2.10 15.91 -6.49
N HIS A 87 -2.74 15.58 -7.61
CA HIS A 87 -3.80 14.59 -7.64
C HIS A 87 -3.31 13.19 -7.19
N LEU A 88 -2.14 12.76 -7.66
CA LEU A 88 -1.54 11.50 -7.23
C LEU A 88 -1.20 11.49 -5.74
N LEU A 89 -0.73 12.59 -5.18
CA LEU A 89 -0.47 12.71 -3.74
C LEU A 89 -1.76 12.53 -2.93
N GLY A 90 -2.86 13.16 -3.35
CA GLY A 90 -4.17 12.98 -2.73
C GLY A 90 -4.65 11.52 -2.78
N LEU A 91 -4.52 10.87 -3.94
CA LEU A 91 -4.84 9.45 -4.10
C LEU A 91 -3.96 8.57 -3.20
N MET A 92 -2.66 8.83 -3.13
CA MET A 92 -1.75 8.07 -2.27
C MET A 92 -2.16 8.16 -0.80
N ASP A 93 -2.53 9.34 -0.32
CA ASP A 93 -2.93 9.52 1.07
C ASP A 93 -4.24 8.79 1.39
N MET A 94 -5.23 8.82 0.49
CA MET A 94 -6.43 7.99 0.61
C MET A 94 -6.08 6.49 0.69
N LYS A 95 -5.20 6.01 -0.19
CA LYS A 95 -4.78 4.60 -0.22
C LYS A 95 -3.99 4.20 1.03
N LYS A 96 -3.17 5.09 1.58
CA LYS A 96 -2.47 4.87 2.88
C LYS A 96 -3.46 4.72 4.03
N GLN A 97 -4.53 5.54 4.05
CA GLN A 97 -5.58 5.42 5.06
C GLN A 97 -6.33 4.09 4.94
N GLU A 98 -6.70 3.68 3.73
CA GLU A 98 -7.31 2.37 3.46
C GLU A 98 -6.41 1.22 3.92
N LEU A 99 -5.12 1.28 3.58
CA LEU A 99 -4.13 0.29 3.98
C LEU A 99 -4.04 0.19 5.51
N SER A 100 -3.96 1.33 6.20
CA SER A 100 -3.94 1.39 7.67
C SER A 100 -5.18 0.73 8.28
N ALA A 101 -6.38 0.98 7.73
CA ALA A 101 -7.61 0.34 8.19
C ALA A 101 -7.59 -1.18 7.97
N ILE A 102 -7.09 -1.65 6.82
CA ILE A 102 -6.94 -3.07 6.50
C ILE A 102 -5.94 -3.74 7.47
N SER A 103 -4.77 -3.14 7.70
CA SER A 103 -3.76 -3.66 8.61
C SER A 103 -4.27 -3.72 10.06
N LYS A 104 -5.04 -2.73 10.52
CA LYS A 104 -5.69 -2.76 11.85
C LYS A 104 -6.69 -3.91 11.96
N ARG A 105 -7.56 -4.10 10.95
CA ARG A 105 -8.53 -5.21 10.91
C ARG A 105 -7.85 -6.57 10.87
N LYS A 106 -6.76 -6.71 10.11
CA LYS A 106 -5.94 -7.92 10.05
C LYS A 106 -5.37 -8.28 11.44
N LYS A 107 -4.72 -7.32 12.11
CA LYS A 107 -4.17 -7.52 13.46
C LYS A 107 -5.25 -7.91 14.48
N ALA A 108 -6.43 -7.28 14.41
CA ALA A 108 -7.55 -7.65 15.27
C ALA A 108 -8.02 -9.09 15.02
N LEU A 109 -8.08 -9.51 13.75
CA LEU A 109 -8.47 -10.87 13.38
C LEU A 109 -7.43 -11.91 13.82
N GLU A 110 -6.14 -11.60 13.74
CA GLU A 110 -5.05 -12.46 14.24
C GLU A 110 -5.20 -12.70 15.75
N LYS A 111 -5.44 -11.64 16.54
CA LYS A 111 -5.72 -11.77 17.99
C LYS A 111 -6.93 -12.65 18.27
N VAL A 112 -8.01 -12.50 17.52
CA VAL A 112 -9.21 -13.35 17.66
C VAL A 112 -8.90 -14.81 17.31
N LYS A 113 -8.11 -15.04 16.25
CA LYS A 113 -7.66 -16.38 15.85
C LYS A 113 -6.87 -17.05 16.97
N GLU A 114 -5.88 -16.35 17.54
CA GLU A 114 -5.05 -16.85 18.64
C GLU A 114 -5.90 -17.19 19.87
N LYS A 115 -6.79 -16.27 20.29
CA LYS A 115 -7.68 -16.49 21.43
C LYS A 115 -8.57 -17.71 21.23
N LYS A 116 -9.19 -17.86 20.05
CA LYS A 116 -10.05 -19.01 19.73
C LYS A 116 -9.27 -20.32 19.69
N PHE A 117 -8.01 -20.29 19.27
CA PHE A 117 -7.15 -21.46 19.27
C PHE A 117 -6.75 -21.87 20.69
N ALA A 118 -6.44 -20.90 21.56
CA ALA A 118 -6.17 -21.14 22.97
C ALA A 118 -7.39 -21.70 23.71
N GLU A 119 -8.57 -21.10 23.52
CA GLU A 119 -9.84 -21.60 24.08
C GLU A 119 -10.11 -23.06 23.66
N PHE A 120 -9.86 -23.39 22.38
CA PHE A 120 -10.03 -24.75 21.88
C PHE A 120 -9.08 -25.74 22.53
N LYS A 121 -7.77 -25.41 22.60
CA LYS A 121 -6.77 -26.27 23.26
C LYS A 121 -7.10 -26.51 24.73
N LEU A 122 -7.51 -25.46 25.45
CA LEU A 122 -7.90 -25.57 26.85
C LEU A 122 -9.11 -26.48 27.02
N LYS A 123 -10.14 -26.31 26.18
CA LYS A 123 -11.35 -27.15 26.22
C LYS A 123 -11.01 -28.62 25.94
N GLN A 124 -10.14 -28.87 24.98
CA GLN A 124 -9.68 -30.22 24.66
C GLN A 124 -8.95 -30.85 25.86
N SER A 125 -7.97 -30.16 26.43
CA SER A 125 -7.22 -30.63 27.61
C SER A 125 -8.13 -30.90 28.81
N ARG A 126 -9.10 -30.01 29.11
CA ARG A 126 -10.08 -30.25 30.19
C ARG A 126 -10.96 -31.47 29.93
N SER A 127 -11.35 -31.70 28.68
CA SER A 127 -12.15 -32.86 28.31
C SER A 127 -11.36 -34.16 28.41
N GLU A 128 -10.08 -34.13 28.05
CA GLU A 128 -9.17 -35.27 28.17
C GLU A 128 -8.89 -35.59 29.64
N GLN A 129 -8.64 -34.57 30.48
CA GLN A 129 -8.47 -34.73 31.92
C GLN A 129 -9.71 -35.33 32.59
N LYS A 130 -10.90 -34.79 32.29
CA LYS A 130 -12.16 -35.31 32.85
C LYS A 130 -12.37 -36.79 32.51
N ARG A 131 -12.02 -37.21 31.29
CA ARG A 131 -12.06 -38.64 30.89
C ARG A 131 -11.06 -39.49 31.67
N LEU A 132 -9.86 -38.99 31.93
CA LEU A 132 -8.86 -39.70 32.73
C LEU A 132 -9.34 -39.85 34.18
N ASP A 133 -9.88 -38.78 34.77
CA ASP A 133 -10.40 -38.80 36.13
C ASP A 133 -11.59 -39.78 36.26
N GLU A 134 -12.51 -39.76 35.30
CA GLU A 134 -13.64 -40.71 35.24
C GLU A 134 -13.16 -42.17 35.11
N ASN A 135 -12.17 -42.43 34.23
CA ASN A 135 -11.59 -43.77 34.09
C ASN A 135 -10.88 -44.22 35.38
N TYR A 136 -10.19 -43.31 36.06
CA TYR A 136 -9.50 -43.61 37.32
C TYR A 136 -10.49 -43.99 38.42
N GLN A 137 -11.59 -43.24 38.57
CA GLN A 137 -12.66 -43.56 39.52
C GLN A 137 -13.28 -44.94 39.26
N ILE A 138 -13.51 -45.29 37.99
CA ILE A 138 -14.02 -46.62 37.62
C ILE A 138 -13.03 -47.72 38.03
N LEU A 139 -11.73 -47.49 37.84
CA LEU A 139 -10.69 -48.46 38.21
C LEU A 139 -10.57 -48.64 39.74
N GLU A 140 -10.78 -47.59 40.53
CA GLU A 140 -10.84 -47.70 41.99
C GLU A 140 -12.04 -48.55 42.42
N LEU A 141 -13.23 -48.30 41.86
CA LEU A 141 -14.46 -49.06 42.17
C LEU A 141 -14.39 -50.54 41.78
N ILE A 142 -13.53 -50.93 40.84
CA ILE A 142 -13.34 -52.34 40.43
C ILE A 142 -12.31 -53.06 41.33
N LYS A 143 -11.46 -52.30 42.03
CA LYS A 143 -10.41 -52.86 42.91
C LYS A 143 -10.88 -53.13 44.33
N GLU A 144 -11.98 -52.52 44.76
CA GLU A 144 -12.72 -52.86 45.99
C GLU A 144 -13.68 -54.03 45.77
#